data_AF-A0A7S0VFQ2-F1
#
_entry.id   AF-A0A7S0VFQ2-F1
#
_cell.length_a   1.000
_cell.length_b   1.000
_cell.length_c   1.000
_cell.angle_alpha   90.00
_cell.angle_beta   90.00
_cell.angle_gamma   90.00
#
_symmetry.space_group_name_H-M   'P 1'
#
loop_
_entity.id
_entity.type
_entity.pdbx_description
1 polymer ?
#
loop_
_entity_poly.entity_id
_entity_poly.type
_entity_poly.pdbx_seq_one_letter_code
_entity_poly.pdbx_strand_id
1 'polypeptide(L)'
;GVKSLVQVTVDEKDTVAGLKKQLAARISKMREPPPGWSGDASLIRVRDKKGKEVGKILCDDSTLRKALPRLTDGKEIVLQMLSAPETVTESSILVQVRLWDVETDRVCAPTEMVISKTSSCDELRELIRSAMPEVCSEAADAAGAEGPAVVDNSPSTEAASVRVGLAKASAFGPPLDAAAVGRLKWNDPKAEGKAVCEAPWSLRDGSIVVARDEQKFAKRPPPCEQPGKGARVAAASARQQHDSEVRVGGGREKGITISVWGEDGGGPERRGGTGEQSPAVAIDGSSEAVPKGKGV
;
A
#
# COMPACT_ATOMS: atom_id res chain seq x y z
N GLY A 1 1.11 21.78 -0.78
CA GLY A 1 -0.28 21.67 -1.26
C GLY A 1 -1.17 22.58 -0.46
N VAL A 2 -2.10 23.29 -1.12
CA VAL A 2 -3.15 24.08 -0.45
C VAL A 2 -4.04 23.11 0.32
N LYS A 3 -4.20 23.36 1.62
CA LYS A 3 -5.04 22.54 2.50
C LYS A 3 -6.46 23.05 2.41
N SER A 4 -7.30 22.40 1.61
CA SER A 4 -8.73 22.72 1.59
C SER A 4 -9.43 21.99 2.73
N LEU A 5 -9.83 22.73 3.76
CA LEU A 5 -10.58 22.20 4.88
C LEU A 5 -12.06 22.09 4.51
N VAL A 6 -12.59 20.87 4.42
CA VAL A 6 -14.04 20.65 4.33
C VAL A 6 -14.57 20.44 5.73
N GLN A 7 -15.67 21.13 6.04
CA GLN A 7 -16.41 21.04 7.30
C GLN A 7 -17.81 20.49 7.04
N VAL A 8 -18.18 19.44 7.76
CA VAL A 8 -19.50 18.80 7.66
C VAL A 8 -20.07 18.64 9.07
N THR A 9 -21.36 18.95 9.21
CA THR A 9 -22.15 18.78 10.43
C THR A 9 -22.83 17.43 10.41
N VAL A 10 -22.61 16.59 11.41
CA VAL A 10 -23.16 15.22 11.48
C VAL A 10 -23.88 14.92 12.79
N ASP A 11 -24.78 13.93 12.76
CA ASP A 11 -25.36 13.30 13.94
C ASP A 11 -24.58 12.03 14.34
N GLU A 12 -24.46 11.75 15.64
CA GLU A 12 -23.80 10.54 16.14
C GLU A 12 -24.42 9.22 15.62
N LYS A 13 -25.71 9.26 15.27
CA LYS A 13 -26.48 8.15 14.73
C LYS A 13 -26.33 7.99 13.22
N ASP A 14 -25.74 8.97 12.53
CA ASP A 14 -25.44 8.85 11.11
C ASP A 14 -24.47 7.67 10.89
N THR A 15 -24.56 7.05 9.71
CA THR A 15 -23.62 6.03 9.29
C THR A 15 -22.41 6.66 8.61
N VAL A 16 -21.28 5.94 8.58
CA VAL A 16 -20.10 6.37 7.83
C VAL A 16 -20.42 6.49 6.33
N ALA A 17 -21.26 5.62 5.76
CA ALA A 17 -21.76 5.77 4.39
C ALA A 17 -22.55 7.09 4.19
N GLY A 18 -23.38 7.47 5.17
CA GLY A 18 -24.07 8.76 5.18
C GLY A 18 -23.10 9.93 5.19
N LEU A 19 -22.08 9.88 6.04
CA LEU A 19 -20.99 10.86 6.08
C LEU A 19 -20.24 10.94 4.73
N LYS A 20 -19.89 9.81 4.10
CA LYS A 20 -19.25 9.80 2.76
C LYS A 20 -20.08 10.55 1.72
N LYS A 21 -21.41 10.33 1.69
CA LYS A 21 -22.33 11.05 0.79
C LYS A 21 -22.35 12.56 1.06
N GLN A 22 -22.39 12.96 2.33
CA GLN A 22 -22.35 14.37 2.70
C GLN A 22 -21.03 15.03 2.31
N LEU A 23 -19.90 14.34 2.53
CA LEU A 23 -18.57 14.79 2.13
C LEU A 23 -18.45 14.90 0.61
N ALA A 24 -18.87 13.88 -0.14
CA ALA A 24 -18.90 13.90 -1.60
C ALA A 24 -19.69 15.10 -2.14
N ALA A 25 -20.89 15.34 -1.61
CA ALA A 25 -21.72 16.49 -2.00
C ALA A 25 -21.06 17.84 -1.68
N ARG A 26 -20.23 17.92 -0.63
CA ARG A 26 -19.47 19.12 -0.28
C ARG A 26 -18.24 19.31 -1.17
N ILE A 27 -17.50 18.23 -1.43
CA ILE A 27 -16.32 18.23 -2.30
C ILE A 27 -16.72 18.64 -3.73
N SER A 28 -17.83 18.12 -4.24
CA SER A 28 -18.35 18.49 -5.57
C SER A 28 -18.78 19.95 -5.70
N LYS A 29 -18.95 20.68 -4.58
CA LYS A 29 -19.24 22.12 -4.56
C LYS A 29 -17.99 22.98 -4.40
N MET A 30 -16.82 22.38 -4.20
CA MET A 30 -15.57 23.12 -4.10
C MET A 30 -15.19 23.67 -5.47
N ARG A 31 -14.60 24.88 -5.48
CA ARG A 31 -14.07 25.48 -6.71
C ARG A 31 -12.97 24.61 -7.33
N GLU A 32 -12.15 23.99 -6.49
CA GLU A 32 -11.04 23.11 -6.87
C GLU A 32 -11.17 21.81 -6.06
N PRO A 33 -11.81 20.77 -6.61
CA PRO A 33 -11.87 19.46 -5.96
C PRO A 33 -10.47 18.83 -5.88
N PRO A 34 -10.24 17.90 -4.93
CA PRO A 34 -8.94 17.25 -4.80
C PRO A 34 -8.60 16.43 -6.06
N PRO A 35 -7.31 16.28 -6.40
CA PRO A 35 -6.89 15.44 -7.52
C PRO A 35 -7.45 14.03 -7.42
N GLY A 36 -7.96 13.50 -8.54
CA GLY A 36 -8.58 12.17 -8.60
C GLY A 36 -10.05 12.12 -8.17
N TRP A 37 -10.66 13.24 -7.77
CA TRP A 37 -12.09 13.28 -7.47
C TRP A 37 -12.95 13.16 -8.74
N SER A 38 -13.89 12.21 -8.75
CA SER A 38 -14.82 12.00 -9.87
C SER A 38 -16.29 12.30 -9.53
N GLY A 39 -16.61 12.63 -8.27
CA GLY A 39 -17.96 12.93 -7.82
C GLY A 39 -18.66 11.82 -7.02
N ASP A 40 -18.10 10.60 -6.98
CA ASP A 40 -18.74 9.45 -6.31
C ASP A 40 -18.23 9.25 -4.87
N ALA A 41 -19.16 9.12 -3.92
CA ALA A 41 -18.88 8.81 -2.52
C ALA A 41 -18.19 7.45 -2.32
N SER A 42 -18.39 6.50 -3.25
CA SER A 42 -17.74 5.18 -3.20
C SER A 42 -16.22 5.23 -3.43
N LEU A 43 -15.72 6.33 -3.99
CA LEU A 43 -14.28 6.56 -4.25
C LEU A 43 -13.58 7.28 -3.10
N ILE A 44 -14.25 7.41 -1.95
CA ILE A 44 -13.68 7.99 -0.75
C ILE A 44 -13.55 6.90 0.30
N ARG A 45 -12.36 6.76 0.87
CA ARG A 45 -12.14 5.99 2.08
C ARG A 45 -11.95 6.94 3.26
N VAL A 46 -12.74 6.74 4.32
CA VAL A 46 -12.69 7.56 5.53
C VAL A 46 -11.85 6.87 6.59
N ARG A 47 -10.94 7.63 7.22
CA ARG A 47 -10.08 7.14 8.31
C ARG A 47 -10.12 8.03 9.53
N ASP A 48 -10.01 7.41 10.70
CA ASP A 48 -9.80 8.14 11.94
C ASP A 48 -8.42 8.80 11.93
N LYS A 49 -8.34 10.10 12.25
CA LYS A 49 -7.05 10.77 12.41
C LYS A 49 -6.59 10.67 13.86
N LYS A 50 -5.38 10.16 14.09
CA LYS A 50 -4.77 10.06 15.42
C LYS A 50 -3.47 10.86 15.48
N GLY A 51 -3.58 12.14 15.85
CA GLY A 51 -2.45 13.05 15.88
C GLY A 51 -1.91 13.32 14.47
N LYS A 52 -0.67 12.90 14.22
CA LYS A 52 -0.03 13.00 12.89
C LYS A 52 -0.17 11.74 12.05
N GLU A 53 -0.73 10.68 12.62
CA GLU A 53 -0.84 9.39 11.95
C GLU A 53 -2.23 9.21 11.33
N VAL A 54 -2.23 8.56 10.17
CA VAL A 54 -3.43 8.06 9.52
C VAL A 54 -3.88 6.81 10.28
N GLY A 55 -5.03 6.88 10.94
CA GLY A 55 -5.54 5.79 11.76
C GLY A 55 -6.32 4.75 10.97
N LYS A 56 -7.19 4.03 11.69
CA LYS A 56 -8.02 2.94 11.15
C LYS A 56 -9.02 3.44 10.11
N ILE A 57 -9.34 2.58 9.14
CA ILE A 57 -10.47 2.78 8.23
C ILE A 57 -11.78 2.65 9.00
N LEU A 58 -12.75 3.49 8.67
CA LEU A 58 -14.09 3.41 9.23
C LEU A 58 -15.01 2.56 8.34
N CYS A 59 -15.74 1.62 8.93
CA CYS A 59 -16.73 0.79 8.22
C CYS A 59 -17.99 1.60 7.88
N ASP A 60 -18.47 1.47 6.65
CA ASP A 60 -19.58 2.19 6.04
C ASP A 60 -20.94 1.95 6.73
N ASP A 61 -21.14 0.73 7.24
CA ASP A 61 -22.31 0.27 7.98
C ASP A 61 -22.30 0.68 9.46
N SER A 62 -21.15 1.06 10.00
CA SER A 62 -21.04 1.52 11.38
C SER A 62 -21.60 2.93 11.56
N THR A 63 -22.26 3.16 12.71
CA THR A 63 -22.63 4.51 13.15
C THR A 63 -21.38 5.32 13.51
N LEU A 64 -21.43 6.64 13.35
CA LEU A 64 -20.31 7.52 13.67
C LEU A 64 -19.90 7.41 15.14
N ARG A 65 -20.86 7.23 16.06
CA ARG A 65 -20.59 6.98 17.48
C ARG A 65 -19.76 5.71 17.72
N LYS A 66 -20.02 4.62 16.98
CA LYS A 66 -19.28 3.36 17.08
C LYS A 66 -17.91 3.47 16.40
N ALA A 67 -17.87 4.10 15.23
CA ALA A 67 -16.67 4.22 14.41
C ALA A 67 -15.61 5.15 15.06
N LEU A 68 -16.04 6.28 15.63
CA LEU A 68 -15.22 7.32 16.22
C LEU A 68 -15.54 7.47 17.73
N PRO A 69 -14.95 6.64 18.60
CA PRO A 69 -15.13 6.79 20.03
C PRO A 69 -14.58 8.16 20.46
N ARG A 70 -15.43 8.98 21.11
CA ARG A 70 -15.18 10.41 21.41
C ARG A 70 -15.34 11.34 20.20
N LEU A 71 -16.40 11.13 19.43
CA LEU A 71 -16.83 12.13 18.45
C LEU A 71 -17.18 13.43 19.19
N THR A 72 -16.43 14.49 18.90
CA THR A 72 -16.61 15.84 19.45
C THR A 72 -16.52 16.85 18.32
N ASP A 73 -17.05 18.05 18.53
CA ASP A 73 -16.88 19.14 17.57
C ASP A 73 -15.39 19.40 17.27
N GLY A 74 -15.07 19.65 16.00
CA GLY A 74 -13.69 19.80 15.52
C GLY A 74 -12.92 18.48 15.35
N LYS A 75 -13.55 17.31 15.51
CA LYS A 75 -12.89 16.01 15.27
C LYS A 75 -12.38 15.94 13.83
N GLU A 76 -11.08 15.71 13.66
CA GLU A 76 -10.48 15.56 12.33
C GLU A 76 -10.56 14.10 11.84
N ILE A 77 -10.79 13.92 10.55
CA ILE A 77 -10.68 12.64 9.84
C ILE A 77 -9.79 12.81 8.60
N VAL A 78 -9.29 11.70 8.07
CA VAL A 78 -8.55 11.69 6.80
C VAL A 78 -9.44 11.12 5.71
N LEU A 79 -9.43 11.75 4.54
CA LEU A 79 -10.05 11.22 3.33
C LEU A 79 -8.96 10.75 2.38
N GLN A 80 -9.00 9.47 2.06
CA GLN A 80 -8.15 8.87 1.05
C GLN A 80 -8.97 8.71 -0.22
N MET A 81 -8.54 9.35 -1.32
CA MET A 81 -9.16 9.16 -2.63
C MET A 81 -8.73 7.81 -3.19
N LEU A 82 -9.69 7.08 -3.74
CA LEU A 82 -9.48 5.75 -4.32
C LEU A 82 -9.53 5.83 -5.84
N SER A 83 -8.82 4.92 -6.51
CA SER A 83 -8.87 4.74 -7.96
C SER A 83 -10.10 3.96 -8.43
N ALA A 84 -10.70 3.16 -7.55
CA ALA A 84 -11.86 2.32 -7.83
C ALA A 84 -12.86 2.36 -6.67
N PRO A 85 -14.18 2.23 -6.96
CA PRO A 85 -15.23 2.20 -5.95
C PRO A 85 -14.98 1.12 -4.88
N GLU A 86 -15.15 1.46 -3.61
CA GLU A 86 -14.97 0.53 -2.51
C GLU A 86 -16.07 0.70 -1.46
N THR A 87 -16.56 -0.42 -0.93
CA THR A 87 -17.45 -0.47 0.23
C THR A 87 -16.76 -1.26 1.34
N VAL A 88 -16.64 -0.65 2.52
CA VAL A 88 -15.98 -1.27 3.67
C VAL A 88 -17.03 -1.61 4.71
N THR A 89 -17.29 -2.88 4.97
CA THR A 89 -18.29 -3.31 5.97
C THR A 89 -17.61 -3.92 7.19
N GLU A 90 -18.37 -4.27 8.22
CA GLU A 90 -17.86 -5.05 9.36
C GLU A 90 -17.40 -6.46 8.95
N SER A 91 -17.85 -6.98 7.80
CA SER A 91 -17.40 -8.25 7.23
C SER A 91 -16.17 -8.12 6.33
N SER A 92 -15.62 -6.92 6.16
CA SER A 92 -14.39 -6.68 5.43
C SER A 92 -13.16 -6.72 6.34
N ILE A 93 -11.99 -6.99 5.77
CA ILE A 93 -10.69 -6.74 6.39
C ILE A 93 -9.79 -5.94 5.46
N LEU A 94 -8.91 -5.13 6.04
CA LEU A 94 -7.86 -4.42 5.31
C LEU A 94 -6.58 -5.23 5.31
N VAL A 95 -6.05 -5.56 4.13
CA VAL A 95 -4.76 -6.21 3.97
C VAL A 95 -3.78 -5.30 3.22
N GLN A 96 -2.50 -5.41 3.55
CA GLN A 96 -1.42 -4.74 2.82
C GLN A 96 -0.79 -5.75 1.88
N VAL A 97 -0.96 -5.55 0.58
CA VAL A 97 -0.35 -6.39 -0.45
C VAL A 97 0.95 -5.75 -0.90
N ARG A 98 2.04 -6.51 -0.87
CA ARG A 98 3.34 -6.13 -1.42
C ARG A 98 3.67 -7.03 -2.60
N LEU A 99 4.04 -6.43 -3.73
CA LEU A 99 4.58 -7.17 -4.85
C LEU A 99 6.07 -7.46 -4.62
N TRP A 100 6.48 -8.70 -4.80
CA TRP A 100 7.87 -9.07 -4.98
C TRP A 100 8.17 -9.20 -6.46
N ASP A 101 8.96 -8.25 -6.97
CA ASP A 101 9.56 -8.34 -8.28
C ASP A 101 10.74 -9.31 -8.20
N VAL A 102 10.54 -10.47 -8.83
CA VAL A 102 11.48 -11.59 -8.78
C VAL A 102 12.71 -11.34 -9.64
N GLU A 103 12.60 -10.53 -10.69
CA GLU A 103 13.69 -10.25 -11.64
C GLU A 103 14.66 -9.24 -11.05
N THR A 104 14.14 -8.19 -10.42
CA THR A 104 14.96 -7.16 -9.75
C THR A 104 15.28 -7.48 -8.29
N ASP A 105 14.69 -8.54 -7.75
CA ASP A 105 14.76 -8.95 -6.34
C ASP A 105 14.36 -7.80 -5.39
N ARG A 106 13.31 -7.05 -5.76
CA ARG A 106 12.80 -5.90 -5.00
C ARG A 106 11.40 -6.15 -4.47
N VAL A 107 11.16 -5.69 -3.25
CA VAL A 107 9.83 -5.70 -2.62
C VAL A 107 9.24 -4.31 -2.76
N CYS A 108 8.13 -4.19 -3.49
CA CYS A 108 7.46 -2.93 -3.75
C CYS A 108 6.83 -2.34 -2.48
N ALA A 109 6.45 -1.06 -2.59
CA ALA A 109 5.64 -0.39 -1.58
C ALA A 109 4.32 -1.15 -1.35
N PRO A 110 3.76 -1.12 -0.12
CA PRO A 110 2.52 -1.80 0.17
C PRO A 110 1.34 -1.06 -0.48
N THR A 111 0.46 -1.82 -1.10
CA THR A 111 -0.85 -1.38 -1.57
C THR A 111 -1.91 -1.92 -0.65
N GLU A 112 -2.80 -1.07 -0.18
CA GLU A 112 -3.89 -1.47 0.71
C GLU A 112 -5.08 -1.99 -0.10
N MET A 113 -5.59 -3.16 0.26
CA MET A 113 -6.75 -3.78 -0.36
C MET A 113 -7.78 -4.17 0.70
N VAL A 114 -9.04 -3.87 0.43
CA VAL A 114 -10.16 -4.33 1.25
C VAL A 114 -10.71 -5.62 0.64
N ILE A 115 -10.81 -6.66 1.47
CA ILE A 115 -11.30 -7.98 1.06
C ILE A 115 -12.38 -8.47 2.03
N SER A 116 -13.29 -9.33 1.58
CA SER A 116 -14.26 -9.95 2.48
C SER A 116 -13.58 -10.96 3.39
N LYS A 117 -14.03 -11.06 4.64
CA LYS A 117 -13.58 -12.10 5.58
C LYS A 117 -13.87 -13.51 5.08
N THR A 118 -14.93 -13.66 4.28
CA THR A 118 -15.36 -14.92 3.69
C THR A 118 -14.73 -15.21 2.34
N SER A 119 -13.94 -14.27 1.79
CA SER A 119 -13.32 -14.47 0.48
C SER A 119 -12.35 -15.64 0.50
N SER A 120 -12.34 -16.40 -0.58
CA SER A 120 -11.39 -17.50 -0.77
C SER A 120 -10.00 -16.98 -1.16
N CYS A 121 -8.99 -17.85 -1.07
CA CYS A 121 -7.66 -17.51 -1.59
C CYS A 121 -7.65 -17.24 -3.10
N ASP A 122 -8.51 -17.89 -3.87
CA ASP A 122 -8.58 -17.69 -5.32
C ASP A 122 -9.19 -16.34 -5.66
N GLU A 123 -10.23 -15.92 -4.94
CA GLU A 123 -10.76 -14.56 -5.04
C GLU A 123 -9.69 -13.51 -4.70
N LEU A 124 -8.87 -13.75 -3.66
CA LEU A 124 -7.78 -12.85 -3.32
C LEU A 124 -6.74 -12.73 -4.45
N ARG A 125 -6.38 -13.85 -5.10
CA ARG A 125 -5.47 -13.83 -6.26
C ARG A 125 -6.04 -13.03 -7.42
N GLU A 126 -7.34 -13.15 -7.65
CA GLU A 126 -8.04 -12.49 -8.75
C GLU A 126 -8.13 -10.98 -8.51
N LEU A 127 -8.42 -10.60 -7.26
CA LEU A 127 -8.37 -9.21 -6.84
C LEU A 127 -6.97 -8.62 -7.01
N ILE A 128 -5.91 -9.34 -6.59
CA ILE A 128 -4.53 -8.87 -6.73
C ILE A 128 -4.15 -8.72 -8.21
N ARG A 129 -4.52 -9.68 -9.06
CA ARG A 129 -4.28 -9.61 -10.50
C ARG A 129 -4.96 -8.41 -11.13
N SER A 130 -6.23 -8.15 -10.77
CA SER A 130 -6.99 -7.02 -11.29
C SER A 130 -6.43 -5.68 -10.81
N ALA A 131 -5.98 -5.59 -9.56
CA ALA A 131 -5.48 -4.35 -8.97
C ALA A 131 -4.03 -4.04 -9.36
N MET A 132 -3.24 -5.07 -9.69
CA MET A 132 -1.81 -4.96 -9.98
C MET A 132 -1.48 -5.77 -11.25
N PRO A 133 -1.77 -5.23 -12.45
CA PRO A 133 -1.49 -5.94 -13.69
C PRO A 133 0.00 -6.25 -13.90
N GLU A 134 0.91 -5.47 -13.27
CA GLU A 134 2.36 -5.70 -13.29
C GLU A 134 2.76 -7.08 -12.74
N VAL A 135 1.97 -7.64 -11.82
CA VAL A 135 2.20 -8.99 -11.26
C VAL A 135 1.95 -10.08 -12.30
N CYS A 136 1.11 -9.78 -13.29
CA CYS A 136 0.67 -10.73 -14.30
C CYS A 136 1.03 -10.24 -15.70
N SER A 137 2.11 -9.47 -15.86
CA SER A 137 2.58 -9.07 -17.18
C SER A 137 2.87 -10.36 -17.95
N GLU A 138 1.93 -10.80 -18.77
CA GLU A 138 2.21 -11.80 -19.79
C GLU A 138 3.35 -11.17 -20.56
N ALA A 139 4.53 -11.78 -20.47
CA ALA A 139 5.63 -11.39 -21.32
C ALA A 139 5.01 -11.39 -22.70
N ALA A 140 4.90 -10.20 -23.30
CA ALA A 140 4.49 -10.06 -24.68
C ALA A 140 5.64 -10.69 -25.47
N ASP A 141 5.65 -12.03 -25.47
CA ASP A 141 6.59 -12.85 -26.17
C ASP A 141 6.44 -12.39 -27.60
N ALA A 142 7.54 -11.80 -28.06
CA ALA A 142 7.67 -11.13 -29.32
C ALA A 142 7.10 -12.05 -30.42
N ALA A 143 5.87 -11.76 -30.84
CA ALA A 143 5.25 -12.31 -32.02
C ALA A 143 5.96 -11.70 -33.24
N GLY A 144 7.16 -12.21 -33.49
CA GLY A 144 7.99 -11.98 -34.67
C GLY A 144 8.41 -13.32 -35.24
N ALA A 145 7.44 -14.20 -35.52
CA ALA A 145 7.65 -15.41 -36.32
C ALA A 145 6.35 -15.71 -37.08
N GLU A 146 6.21 -15.05 -38.23
CA GLU A 146 5.20 -15.38 -39.23
C GLU A 146 5.44 -16.81 -39.73
N GLY A 147 4.62 -17.75 -39.27
CA GLY A 147 4.59 -19.14 -39.75
C GLY A 147 3.15 -19.54 -40.08
N PRO A 148 2.88 -20.07 -41.29
CA PRO A 148 1.51 -20.33 -41.75
C PRO A 148 0.86 -21.51 -41.01
N ALA A 149 -0.41 -21.30 -40.72
CA ALA A 149 -1.28 -22.09 -39.84
C ALA A 149 -1.55 -23.53 -40.32
N VAL A 150 -1.33 -24.49 -39.42
CA VAL A 150 -2.04 -25.77 -39.43
C VAL A 150 -3.04 -25.72 -38.28
N VAL A 151 -4.32 -25.65 -38.64
CA VAL A 151 -5.48 -25.60 -37.75
C VAL A 151 -5.67 -26.97 -37.11
N ASP A 152 -5.35 -27.08 -35.82
CA ASP A 152 -5.75 -28.21 -34.98
C ASP A 152 -6.57 -27.69 -33.79
N ASN A 153 -7.89 -27.82 -33.90
CA ASN A 153 -8.89 -27.38 -32.92
C ASN A 153 -9.05 -28.46 -31.84
N SER A 154 -8.05 -28.60 -30.98
CA SER A 154 -8.17 -29.38 -29.74
C SER A 154 -8.59 -28.45 -28.60
N PRO A 155 -9.80 -28.60 -28.03
CA PRO A 155 -10.24 -27.83 -26.86
C PRO A 155 -9.54 -28.37 -25.60
N SER A 156 -8.25 -28.04 -25.44
CA SER A 156 -7.54 -28.20 -24.17
C SER A 156 -8.06 -27.15 -23.19
N THR A 157 -9.14 -27.56 -22.53
CA THR A 157 -9.89 -26.86 -21.51
C THR A 157 -9.27 -27.22 -20.16
N GLU A 158 -9.17 -26.25 -19.25
CA GLU A 158 -8.77 -26.33 -17.83
C GLU A 158 -7.25 -26.25 -17.50
N ALA A 159 -6.93 -25.43 -16.50
CA ALA A 159 -5.67 -25.31 -15.75
C ALA A 159 -4.59 -24.28 -16.15
N ALA A 160 -4.90 -23.27 -16.98
CA ALA A 160 -4.07 -22.04 -17.04
C ALA A 160 -4.38 -21.03 -15.91
N SER A 161 -5.28 -21.40 -15.00
CA SER A 161 -5.77 -20.58 -13.90
C SER A 161 -4.85 -20.68 -12.69
N VAL A 162 -4.27 -19.53 -12.33
CA VAL A 162 -3.45 -19.20 -11.14
C VAL A 162 -1.94 -19.07 -11.41
N ARG A 163 -1.53 -17.85 -11.80
CA ARG A 163 -0.11 -17.43 -11.92
C ARG A 163 0.39 -16.54 -10.77
N VAL A 164 -0.47 -16.20 -9.81
CA VAL A 164 -0.10 -15.32 -8.68
C VAL A 164 0.21 -16.17 -7.45
N GLY A 165 1.49 -16.14 -7.08
CA GLY A 165 2.01 -16.73 -5.87
C GLY A 165 1.67 -15.87 -4.67
N LEU A 166 1.13 -16.46 -3.61
CA LEU A 166 0.81 -15.74 -2.38
C LEU A 166 1.56 -16.31 -1.18
N ALA A 167 2.05 -15.41 -0.32
CA ALA A 167 2.55 -15.76 1.00
C ALA A 167 2.09 -14.75 2.06
N LYS A 168 1.87 -15.22 3.29
CA LYS A 168 1.63 -14.33 4.45
C LYS A 168 2.96 -13.93 5.06
N ALA A 169 3.20 -12.63 5.19
CA ALA A 169 4.33 -12.11 5.94
C ALA A 169 3.93 -11.72 7.37
N SER A 170 4.92 -11.65 8.27
CA SER A 170 4.69 -11.09 9.60
C SER A 170 4.46 -9.59 9.52
N ALA A 171 3.36 -9.11 10.11
CA ALA A 171 3.11 -7.67 10.26
C ALA A 171 4.02 -7.02 11.33
N PHE A 172 4.65 -7.84 12.18
CA PHE A 172 5.54 -7.40 13.25
C PHE A 172 6.97 -7.86 12.97
N GLY A 173 7.93 -6.96 13.16
CA GLY A 173 9.35 -7.29 13.08
C GLY A 173 10.13 -6.31 12.21
N PRO A 174 11.34 -6.71 11.79
CA PRO A 174 12.15 -5.95 10.85
C PRO A 174 11.40 -5.67 9.54
N PRO A 175 11.76 -4.60 8.80
CA PRO A 175 11.24 -4.35 7.47
C PRO A 175 11.39 -5.59 6.57
N LEU A 176 10.35 -5.84 5.77
CA LEU A 176 10.32 -6.98 4.86
C LEU A 176 11.27 -6.72 3.67
N ASP A 177 12.38 -7.46 3.61
CA ASP A 177 13.34 -7.45 2.53
C ASP A 177 13.20 -8.68 1.62
N ALA A 178 13.88 -8.68 0.46
CA ALA A 178 13.78 -9.78 -0.51
C ALA A 178 14.26 -11.12 0.06
N ALA A 179 15.28 -11.09 0.91
CA ALA A 179 15.79 -12.30 1.58
C ALA A 179 14.74 -12.91 2.53
N ALA A 180 14.02 -12.08 3.30
CA ALA A 180 12.92 -12.52 4.14
C ALA A 180 11.74 -13.04 3.32
N VAL A 181 11.41 -12.36 2.22
CA VAL A 181 10.35 -12.77 1.29
C VAL A 181 10.66 -14.13 0.66
N GLY A 182 11.90 -14.38 0.26
CA GLY A 182 12.33 -15.67 -0.30
C GLY A 182 12.20 -16.85 0.68
N ARG A 183 12.14 -16.59 1.99
CA ARG A 183 11.95 -17.60 3.04
C ARG A 183 10.49 -17.82 3.45
N LEU A 184 9.54 -17.07 2.89
CA LEU A 184 8.14 -17.22 3.24
C LEU A 184 7.57 -18.55 2.74
N LYS A 185 6.50 -19.01 3.41
CA LYS A 185 5.74 -20.17 2.96
C LYS A 185 4.78 -19.74 1.85
N TRP A 186 5.14 -20.06 0.61
CA TRP A 186 4.36 -19.74 -0.59
C TRP A 186 3.32 -20.81 -0.89
N ASN A 187 2.17 -20.38 -1.41
CA ASN A 187 1.09 -21.22 -1.95
C ASN A 187 0.74 -22.40 -1.02
N ASP A 188 0.39 -22.09 0.23
CA ASP A 188 0.05 -23.14 1.20
C ASP A 188 -1.15 -23.95 0.69
N PRO A 189 -1.00 -25.24 0.32
CA PRO A 189 -2.09 -26.02 -0.27
C PRO A 189 -3.24 -26.22 0.72
N LYS A 190 -2.96 -26.12 2.03
CA LYS A 190 -4.00 -26.23 3.08
C LYS A 190 -4.97 -25.05 3.07
N ALA A 191 -4.66 -23.99 2.32
CA ALA A 191 -5.48 -22.80 2.17
C ALA A 191 -6.48 -22.84 1.03
N GLU A 192 -6.29 -23.75 0.07
CA GLU A 192 -7.15 -23.81 -1.10
C GLU A 192 -8.60 -24.11 -0.68
N GLY A 193 -9.54 -23.38 -1.31
CA GLY A 193 -10.97 -23.47 -0.98
C GLY A 193 -11.38 -22.91 0.39
N LYS A 194 -10.45 -22.40 1.20
CA LYS A 194 -10.77 -21.82 2.51
C LYS A 194 -10.89 -20.31 2.46
N ALA A 195 -11.66 -19.76 3.40
CA ALA A 195 -11.72 -18.33 3.61
C ALA A 195 -10.37 -17.80 4.10
N VAL A 196 -9.97 -16.62 3.62
CA VAL A 196 -8.69 -15.98 3.97
C VAL A 196 -8.51 -15.72 5.47
N CYS A 197 -9.61 -15.60 6.22
CA CYS A 197 -9.58 -15.40 7.66
C CYS A 197 -9.44 -16.69 8.48
N GLU A 198 -9.54 -17.86 7.83
CA GLU A 198 -9.42 -19.18 8.45
C GLU A 198 -7.99 -19.73 8.32
N ALA A 199 -7.68 -20.77 9.08
CA ALA A 199 -6.39 -21.44 9.00
C ALA A 199 -6.24 -22.14 7.62
N PRO A 200 -5.08 -22.00 6.96
CA PRO A 200 -3.79 -21.60 7.52
C PRO A 200 -3.49 -20.09 7.44
N TRP A 201 -4.20 -19.34 6.61
CA TRP A 201 -3.89 -17.92 6.41
C TRP A 201 -4.17 -17.08 7.65
N SER A 202 -5.35 -17.24 8.25
CA SER A 202 -5.76 -16.45 9.41
C SER A 202 -5.48 -14.96 9.22
N LEU A 203 -5.85 -14.41 8.05
CA LEU A 203 -5.72 -12.98 7.79
C LEU A 203 -6.59 -12.18 8.77
N ARG A 204 -6.08 -11.02 9.15
CA ARG A 204 -6.68 -10.04 10.07
C ARG A 204 -6.41 -8.64 9.51
N ASP A 205 -7.10 -7.64 10.04
CA ASP A 205 -6.81 -6.24 9.69
C ASP A 205 -5.33 -5.90 9.89
N GLY A 206 -4.74 -5.29 8.87
CA GLY A 206 -3.32 -4.93 8.83
C GLY A 206 -2.38 -6.09 8.48
N SER A 207 -2.90 -7.27 8.12
CA SER A 207 -2.05 -8.38 7.67
C SER A 207 -1.30 -8.02 6.39
N ILE A 208 -0.05 -8.47 6.30
CA ILE A 208 0.79 -8.27 5.11
C ILE A 208 0.75 -9.55 4.27
N VAL A 209 0.32 -9.41 3.01
CA VAL A 209 0.36 -10.45 1.99
C VAL A 209 1.42 -10.07 0.97
N VAL A 210 2.27 -11.02 0.61
CA VAL A 210 3.24 -10.84 -0.47
C VAL A 210 2.73 -11.61 -1.68
N ALA A 211 2.70 -10.92 -2.82
CA ALA A 211 2.35 -11.48 -4.11
C ALA A 211 3.59 -11.54 -5.01
N ARG A 212 3.66 -12.55 -5.88
CA ARG A 212 4.67 -12.65 -6.93
C ARG A 212 4.09 -13.31 -8.18
N ASP A 213 4.78 -13.13 -9.29
CA ASP A 213 4.55 -13.90 -10.51
C ASP A 213 5.23 -15.28 -10.38
N GLU A 214 4.44 -16.37 -10.35
CA GLU A 214 4.98 -17.73 -10.25
C GLU A 214 5.70 -18.18 -11.53
N GLN A 215 5.34 -17.65 -12.70
CA GLN A 215 6.03 -18.01 -13.94
C GLN A 215 7.41 -17.39 -13.99
N LYS A 216 7.53 -16.10 -13.65
CA LYS A 216 8.84 -15.44 -13.52
C LYS A 216 9.68 -16.12 -12.44
N PHE A 217 9.05 -16.51 -11.33
CA PHE A 217 9.73 -17.26 -10.27
C PHE A 217 10.23 -18.63 -10.72
N ALA A 218 9.43 -19.40 -11.47
CA ALA A 218 9.84 -20.70 -11.99
C ALA A 218 11.01 -20.60 -13.00
N LYS A 219 11.10 -19.49 -13.75
CA LYS A 219 12.20 -19.21 -14.68
C LYS A 219 13.46 -18.67 -14.00
N ARG A 220 13.38 -18.24 -12.73
CA ARG A 220 14.52 -17.69 -12.01
C ARG A 220 15.56 -18.79 -11.79
N PRO A 221 16.84 -18.59 -12.19
CA PRO A 221 17.88 -19.55 -11.86
C PRO A 221 17.96 -19.70 -10.34
N PRO A 222 18.25 -20.90 -9.81
CA PRO A 222 18.46 -21.08 -8.38
C PRO A 222 19.50 -20.05 -7.94
N PRO A 223 19.29 -19.37 -6.79
CA PRO A 223 20.26 -18.39 -6.32
C PRO A 223 21.61 -19.11 -6.26
N CYS A 224 22.55 -18.72 -7.12
CA CYS A 224 23.90 -19.24 -7.06
C CYS A 224 24.36 -19.04 -5.62
N GLU A 225 24.55 -20.12 -4.87
CA GLU A 225 25.03 -20.07 -3.50
C GLU A 225 26.31 -19.25 -3.52
N GLN A 226 26.21 -17.96 -3.22
CA GLN A 226 27.39 -17.11 -3.17
C GLN A 226 28.14 -17.57 -1.92
N PRO A 227 29.34 -18.16 -2.07
CA PRO A 227 30.08 -18.65 -0.94
C PRO A 227 30.44 -17.46 -0.06
N GLY A 228 29.84 -17.42 1.13
CA GLY A 228 30.31 -16.69 2.31
C GLY A 228 30.65 -15.22 2.12
N LYS A 229 29.66 -14.35 1.91
CA LYS A 229 29.81 -12.96 2.37
C LYS A 229 29.33 -12.84 3.81
N GLY A 230 30.31 -12.75 4.70
CA GLY A 230 30.16 -12.72 6.15
C GLY A 230 29.10 -11.74 6.65
N ALA A 231 28.40 -12.19 7.69
CA ALA A 231 27.38 -11.46 8.42
C ALA A 231 27.84 -10.04 8.78
N ARG A 232 27.25 -9.03 8.14
CA ARG A 232 27.32 -7.65 8.62
C ARG A 232 26.25 -7.48 9.70
N VAL A 233 26.73 -7.17 10.90
CA VAL A 233 25.98 -6.95 12.13
C VAL A 233 24.95 -5.83 11.92
N ALA A 234 23.69 -6.12 12.27
CA ALA A 234 22.57 -5.18 12.22
C ALA A 234 22.75 -4.08 13.28
N ALA A 235 22.77 -2.83 12.84
CA ALA A 235 22.72 -1.66 13.72
C ALA A 235 21.28 -1.46 14.22
N ALA A 236 21.12 -1.52 15.55
CA ALA A 236 19.87 -1.29 16.24
C ALA A 236 19.44 0.19 16.12
N SER A 237 18.18 0.43 15.73
CA SER A 237 17.58 1.77 15.71
C SER A 237 16.63 1.92 16.89
N ALA A 238 16.94 2.88 17.76
CA ALA A 238 16.27 3.16 19.02
C ALA A 238 14.86 3.74 18.82
N ARG A 239 13.90 3.24 19.60
CA ARG A 239 12.53 3.77 19.71
C ARG A 239 12.53 4.98 20.66
N GLN A 240 11.92 6.07 20.23
CA GLN A 240 11.57 7.21 21.08
C GLN A 240 10.04 7.20 21.27
N GLN A 241 9.59 6.88 22.48
CA GLN A 241 8.18 6.98 22.87
C GLN A 241 7.96 8.38 23.44
N HIS A 242 7.05 9.15 22.84
CA HIS A 242 6.50 10.35 23.44
C HIS A 242 5.08 10.05 23.91
N ASP A 243 4.92 10.07 25.23
CA ASP A 243 3.64 9.99 25.92
C ASP A 243 3.03 11.40 25.98
N SER A 244 1.75 11.51 25.67
CA SER A 244 0.98 12.75 25.94
C SER A 244 -0.49 12.41 26.17
N GLU A 245 -0.88 12.58 27.43
CA GLU A 245 -2.23 12.45 27.97
C GLU A 245 -3.00 13.76 27.76
N VAL A 246 -4.24 13.68 27.25
CA VAL A 246 -5.20 14.80 27.27
C VAL A 246 -6.56 14.32 27.75
N ARG A 247 -7.11 15.05 28.72
CA ARG A 247 -8.39 14.80 29.42
C ARG A 247 -9.60 15.33 28.65
N VAL A 248 -10.75 14.72 28.96
CA VAL A 248 -12.07 14.90 28.34
C VAL A 248 -12.97 15.81 29.19
N GLY A 249 -13.76 16.66 28.51
CA GLY A 249 -15.07 17.17 28.94
C GLY A 249 -15.95 17.22 27.67
N GLY A 250 -17.27 17.13 27.65
CA GLY A 250 -18.32 17.25 28.64
C GLY A 250 -19.53 17.90 27.96
N GLY A 251 -20.41 17.08 27.36
CA GLY A 251 -21.83 17.34 27.02
C GLY A 251 -22.25 18.56 26.19
N ARG A 252 -22.88 18.30 25.03
CA ARG A 252 -24.20 18.79 24.55
C ARG A 252 -24.35 18.44 23.07
N GLU A 253 -25.53 17.96 22.67
CA GLU A 253 -25.88 17.71 21.27
C GLU A 253 -25.66 18.98 20.45
N LYS A 254 -24.61 18.96 19.63
CA LYS A 254 -24.23 19.98 18.67
C LYS A 254 -23.73 19.22 17.47
N GLY A 255 -24.19 19.61 16.28
CA GLY A 255 -23.73 19.01 15.06
C GLY A 255 -22.20 19.09 14.99
N ILE A 256 -21.55 17.94 14.87
CA ILE A 256 -20.08 17.83 14.96
C ILE A 256 -19.48 18.29 13.65
N THR A 257 -18.56 19.25 13.71
CA THR A 257 -17.81 19.71 12.55
C THR A 257 -16.60 18.82 12.32
N ILE A 258 -16.57 18.11 11.19
CA ILE A 258 -15.44 17.25 10.82
C ILE A 258 -14.50 17.95 9.83
N SER A 259 -13.21 17.99 10.15
CA SER A 259 -12.16 18.56 9.29
C SER A 259 -11.46 17.50 8.45
N VAL A 260 -11.39 17.74 7.14
CA VAL A 260 -10.86 16.80 6.13
C VAL A 260 -9.42 17.12 5.72
N TRP A 261 -8.60 16.07 5.65
CA TRP A 261 -7.26 16.10 5.07
C TRP A 261 -7.22 15.22 3.83
N GLY A 262 -6.82 15.80 2.68
CA GLY A 262 -6.49 15.04 1.47
C GLY A 262 -4.99 14.75 1.44
N GLU A 263 -4.62 13.48 1.42
CA GLU A 263 -3.29 13.06 0.98
C GLU A 263 -3.34 12.82 -0.52
N ASP A 264 -2.46 13.48 -1.26
CA ASP A 264 -2.12 13.03 -2.61
C ASP A 264 -1.55 11.62 -2.45
N GLY A 265 -2.13 10.62 -3.12
CA GLY A 265 -1.84 9.18 -2.95
C GLY A 265 -0.40 8.73 -3.25
N GLY A 266 0.57 9.64 -3.28
CA GLY A 266 1.99 9.32 -3.20
C GLY A 266 2.31 8.89 -1.78
N GLY A 267 2.32 7.58 -1.53
CA GLY A 267 2.82 7.02 -0.28
C GLY A 267 4.20 7.60 0.06
N PRO A 268 4.58 7.66 1.35
CA PRO A 268 5.84 8.26 1.75
C PRO A 268 6.99 7.48 1.11
N GLU A 269 7.55 8.00 0.01
CA GLU A 269 8.89 7.67 -0.43
C GLU A 269 9.80 8.07 0.73
N ARG A 270 10.09 7.11 1.61
CA ARG A 270 11.21 7.21 2.53
C ARG A 270 12.45 7.27 1.64
N ARG A 271 12.88 8.49 1.29
CA ARG A 271 14.21 8.75 0.74
C ARG A 271 15.21 8.21 1.75
N GLY A 272 15.61 6.97 1.58
CA GLY A 272 16.82 6.42 2.17
C GLY A 272 17.97 7.16 1.52
N GLY A 273 18.34 8.30 2.09
CA GLY A 273 19.59 8.96 1.79
C GLY A 273 20.71 8.05 2.27
N THR A 274 21.19 7.17 1.39
CA THR A 274 22.53 6.60 1.52
C THR A 274 23.50 7.77 1.36
N GLY A 275 24.06 8.23 2.48
CA GLY A 275 25.17 9.16 2.48
C GLY A 275 26.35 8.49 1.78
N GLU A 276 26.48 8.79 0.49
CA GLU A 276 27.67 8.50 -0.29
C GLU A 276 28.75 9.48 0.16
N GLN A 277 29.60 9.05 1.09
CA GLN A 277 30.83 9.77 1.42
C GLN A 277 31.80 9.59 0.25
N SER A 278 31.90 10.60 -0.60
CA SER A 278 33.00 10.73 -1.55
C SER A 278 34.34 10.79 -0.79
N PRO A 279 35.36 10.02 -1.19
CA PRO A 279 36.69 10.16 -0.61
C PRO A 279 37.31 11.49 -1.06
N ALA A 280 37.91 12.20 -0.10
CA ALA A 280 38.70 13.40 -0.32
C ALA A 280 39.90 13.06 -1.22
N VAL A 281 39.95 13.69 -2.40
CA VAL A 281 41.15 13.76 -3.24
C VAL A 281 42.03 14.85 -2.65
N ALA A 282 43.19 14.44 -2.12
CA ALA A 282 44.26 15.35 -1.75
C ALA A 282 44.83 15.97 -3.04
N ILE A 283 44.66 17.28 -3.20
CA ILE A 283 45.33 18.06 -4.24
C ILE A 283 46.65 18.52 -3.63
N ASP A 284 47.73 17.85 -4.02
CA ASP A 284 49.09 18.26 -3.72
C ASP A 284 49.48 19.44 -4.61
N GLY A 285 50.09 20.44 -3.98
CA GLY A 285 50.50 21.67 -4.61
C GLY A 285 51.78 21.48 -5.41
N SER A 286 51.79 22.00 -6.63
CA SER A 286 53.04 22.34 -7.30
C SER A 286 52.90 23.70 -7.96
N SER A 287 53.67 24.63 -7.39
CA SER A 287 54.00 25.93 -7.92
C SER A 287 54.74 25.79 -9.24
N GLU A 288 54.46 26.64 -10.23
CA GLU A 288 55.56 27.23 -11.02
C GLU A 288 55.15 28.52 -11.76
N ALA A 289 55.98 29.53 -11.51
CA ALA A 289 56.48 30.58 -12.39
C ALA A 289 55.56 31.29 -13.41
N VAL A 290 55.38 32.58 -13.12
CA VAL A 290 55.14 33.71 -14.04
C VAL A 290 56.17 33.76 -15.18
N PRO A 291 55.77 34.18 -16.39
CA PRO A 291 56.55 35.22 -17.05
C PRO A 291 55.70 36.42 -17.49
N LYS A 292 56.21 37.62 -17.18
CA LYS A 292 55.77 38.89 -17.74
C LYS A 292 56.24 38.99 -19.19
N GLY A 293 55.31 39.07 -20.13
CA GLY A 293 55.58 39.50 -21.51
C GLY A 293 55.23 40.97 -21.70
N LYS A 294 56.23 41.78 -22.04
CA LYS A 294 56.13 43.17 -22.51
C LYS A 294 56.05 43.20 -24.05
N GLY A 295 55.36 44.22 -24.58
CA GLY A 295 55.51 44.76 -25.95
C GLY A 295 54.58 44.11 -26.97
N VAL A 296 53.95 44.84 -27.89
CA VAL A 296 54.13 46.20 -28.41
C VAL A 296 52.77 46.81 -28.67
#